data_AF-A0A3E2HI88-F1
#
_entry.id   AF-A0A3E2HI88-F1
#
_cell.length_a   1.000
_cell.length_b   1.000
_cell.length_c   1.000
_cell.angle_alpha   90.00
_cell.angle_beta   90.00
_cell.angle_gamma   90.00
#
_symmetry.space_group_name_H-M   'P 1'
#
loop_
_entity.id
_entity.type
_entity.pdbx_description
1 polymer ?
#
loop_
_entity_poly.entity_id
_entity_poly.type
_entity_poly.pdbx_seq_one_letter_code
_entity_poly.pdbx_strand_id
1 'polypeptide(L)' 'MRLLLQGETGELGLTEFRDNEIPDYAILSHTWAEDQEVTFEDLMDSTGKSKSGYKKIQFCGEQARQDKLKYF' A
#
# COMPACT_ATOMS: atom_id res chain seq x y z
N MET A 1 -4.39 0.62 13.36
CA MET A 1 -4.49 0.48 11.88
C MET A 1 -3.11 0.58 11.25
N ARG A 2 -2.82 -0.16 10.17
CA ARG A 2 -1.56 -0.04 9.42
C ARG A 2 -1.88 0.43 8.01
N LEU A 3 -1.20 1.48 7.58
CA LEU A 3 -1.41 2.10 6.27
C LEU A 3 -0.10 2.17 5.50
N LEU A 4 -0.19 2.08 4.18
CA LEU A 4 0.94 2.27 3.30
C LEU A 4 1.08 3.75 2.94
N LEU A 5 2.31 4.16 2.67
CA LEU A 5 2.62 5.40 1.99
C LEU A 5 3.59 5.10 0.85
N GLN A 6 3.56 5.92 -0.20
CA GLN A 6 4.50 5.82 -1.30
C GLN A 6 5.49 6.99 -1.23
N GLY A 7 6.78 6.69 -1.18
CA GLY A 7 7.86 7.66 -1.26
C GLY A 7 8.06 8.19 -2.68
N GLU A 8 8.88 9.23 -2.83
CA GLU A 8 9.12 9.90 -4.13
C GLU A 8 9.69 8.95 -5.20
N THR A 9 10.43 7.91 -4.78
CA THR A 9 11.01 6.89 -5.67
C THR A 9 10.06 5.74 -5.99
N GLY A 10 8.81 5.81 -5.52
CA GLY A 10 7.81 4.75 -5.67
C GLY A 10 7.93 3.62 -4.65
N GLU A 11 8.88 3.73 -3.70
CA GLU A 11 9.08 2.79 -2.60
C GLU A 11 7.94 2.87 -1.59
N LEU A 12 7.52 1.71 -1.07
CA LEU A 12 6.45 1.62 -0.10
C LEU A 12 7.01 1.70 1.32
N GLY A 13 6.41 2.56 2.13
CA GLY A 13 6.58 2.59 3.57
C GLY A 13 5.32 2.11 4.27
N LEU A 14 5.49 1.60 5.49
CA LEU A 14 4.40 1.20 6.36
C LEU A 14 4.38 2.08 7.60
N THR A 15 3.21 2.55 8.00
CA THR A 15 3.03 3.28 9.28
C THR A 15 1.89 2.67 10.07
N GLU A 16 2.11 2.49 11.38
CA GLU A 16 1.09 2.03 12.32
C GLU A 16 0.50 3.22 13.08
N PHE A 17 -0.83 3.25 13.13
CA PHE A 17 -1.64 4.28 13.78
C PHE A 17 -2.49 3.66 14.88
N ARG A 18 -2.67 4.40 15.99
CA ARG A 18 -3.67 4.07 17.01
C ARG A 18 -5.05 4.51 16.53
N ASP A 19 -6.10 3.93 17.10
CA ASP A 19 -7.49 4.11 16.63
C ASP A 19 -7.94 5.58 16.60
N ASN A 20 -7.38 6.41 17.47
CA ASN A 20 -7.74 7.82 17.63
C ASN A 20 -6.91 8.76 16.74
N GLU A 21 -5.96 8.22 15.98
CA GLU A 21 -4.92 8.96 15.23
C GLU A 21 -4.87 8.57 13.75
N ILE A 22 -5.94 7.95 13.24
CA ILE A 22 -6.02 7.49 11.85
C ILE A 22 -6.16 8.71 10.92
N PRO A 23 -5.20 8.95 10.00
CA PRO A 23 -5.27 10.06 9.04
C PRO A 23 -6.29 9.77 7.93
N ASP A 24 -6.52 10.71 7.01
CA ASP A 24 -7.24 10.43 5.78
C ASP A 24 -6.42 9.45 4.90
N TYR A 25 -7.11 8.45 4.32
CA TYR A 25 -6.49 7.40 3.53
C TYR A 25 -7.40 6.90 2.40
N ALA A 26 -6.79 6.38 1.34
CA ALA A 26 -7.51 5.64 0.31
C ALA A 26 -7.56 4.15 0.66
N ILE A 27 -8.49 3.40 0.05
CA ILE A 27 -8.51 1.94 0.16
C ILE A 27 -8.56 1.37 -1.26
N LEU A 28 -7.67 0.43 -1.54
CA LEU A 28 -7.75 -0.35 -2.78
C LEU A 28 -8.97 -1.30 -2.71
N SER A 29 -9.90 -1.16 -3.65
CA SER A 29 -10.97 -2.16 -3.83
C SER A 29 -10.36 -3.46 -4.35
N HIS A 30 -10.46 -4.54 -3.57
CA HIS A 30 -9.69 -5.76 -3.79
C HIS A 30 -10.46 -6.80 -4.59
N THR A 31 -9.92 -7.23 -5.72
CA THR A 31 -10.27 -8.50 -6.37
C THR A 31 -9.09 -9.46 -6.21
N TRP A 32 -9.27 -10.45 -5.34
CA TRP A 32 -8.30 -11.51 -5.05
C TRP A 32 -8.03 -12.32 -6.33
N ALA A 33 -6.76 -12.63 -6.56
CA ALA A 33 -6.33 -13.57 -7.59
C ALA A 33 -5.25 -14.46 -6.98
N GLU A 34 -5.37 -15.78 -7.16
CA GLU A 34 -4.42 -16.75 -6.63
C GLU A 34 -2.99 -16.42 -7.04
N ASP A 35 -2.06 -16.58 -6.09
CA ASP A 35 -0.62 -16.37 -6.25
C ASP A 35 -0.17 -14.95 -6.66
N GLN A 36 -1.07 -13.96 -6.64
CA GLN A 36 -0.74 -12.56 -6.95
C GLN A 36 -0.53 -11.70 -5.70
N GLU A 37 -1.10 -12.12 -4.58
CA GLU A 37 -1.18 -11.38 -3.32
C GLU A 37 0.21 -11.05 -2.74
N VAL A 38 0.41 -9.79 -2.40
CA VAL A 38 1.55 -9.33 -1.62
C VAL A 38 1.15 -9.40 -0.15
N THR A 39 1.89 -10.19 0.63
CA THR A 39 1.65 -10.35 2.06
C THR A 39 2.29 -9.20 2.84
N PHE A 40 1.97 -9.14 4.13
CA PHE A 40 2.65 -8.25 5.05
C PHE A 40 4.17 -8.52 5.12
N GLU A 41 4.56 -9.79 5.19
CA GLU A 41 5.97 -10.21 5.22
C GLU A 41 6.69 -9.79 3.95
N ASP A 42 6.06 -9.94 2.78
CA ASP A 42 6.64 -9.51 1.51
C ASP A 42 6.96 -8.01 1.46
N LEU A 43 6.16 -7.19 2.14
CA LEU A 43 6.38 -5.74 2.24
C LEU A 43 7.51 -5.43 3.23
N MET A 44 7.53 -6.10 4.37
CA MET A 44 8.57 -5.93 5.39
C MET A 44 9.96 -6.35 4.87
N ASP A 45 10.02 -7.45 4.13
CA ASP A 45 11.27 -8.00 3.58
C ASP A 45 11.59 -7.44 2.19
N SER A 46 10.74 -6.57 1.64
CA SER A 46 10.86 -6.03 0.28
C SER A 46 10.93 -7.09 -0.84
N THR A 47 10.44 -8.31 -0.57
CA THR A 47 10.43 -9.44 -1.52
C THR A 47 9.19 -9.44 -2.42
N GLY A 48 8.16 -8.66 -2.08
CA GLY A 48 6.89 -8.61 -2.82
C GLY A 48 6.93 -7.95 -4.20
N LYS A 49 8.03 -7.25 -4.54
CA LYS A 49 8.15 -6.48 -5.80
C LYS A 49 7.99 -7.32 -7.07
N SER A 50 8.28 -8.61 -7.00
CA SER A 50 8.14 -9.55 -8.12
C SER A 50 6.71 -10.06 -8.31
N LYS A 51 5.83 -9.91 -7.31
CA LYS A 51 4.46 -10.40 -7.36
C LYS A 51 3.58 -9.48 -8.19
N SER A 52 2.67 -10.06 -8.97
CA SER A 52 1.78 -9.30 -9.85
C SER A 52 0.83 -8.37 -9.08
N GLY A 53 0.45 -8.72 -7.85
CA GLY A 53 -0.33 -7.84 -6.97
C GLY A 53 0.39 -6.58 -6.53
N TYR A 54 1.72 -6.54 -6.59
CA TYR A 54 2.50 -5.34 -6.24
C TYR A 54 2.15 -4.15 -7.15
N LYS A 55 1.87 -4.41 -8.43
CA LYS A 55 1.43 -3.38 -9.37
C LYS A 55 0.11 -2.73 -8.96
N LYS A 56 -0.80 -3.48 -8.35
CA LYS A 56 -2.08 -2.95 -7.83
C LYS A 56 -1.84 -2.00 -6.67
N ILE A 57 -0.91 -2.35 -5.77
CA ILE A 57 -0.51 -1.50 -4.65
C ILE A 57 0.12 -0.20 -5.16
N GLN A 58 1.04 -0.27 -6.13
CA GLN A 58 1.63 0.91 -6.74
C GLN A 58 0.59 1.81 -7.41
N PHE A 59 -0.38 1.21 -8.12
CA PHE A 59 -1.47 1.96 -8.74
C PHE A 59 -2.32 2.69 -7.69
N CYS A 60 -2.65 2.03 -6.57
CA CYS A 60 -3.39 2.66 -5.49
C CYS A 60 -2.63 3.84 -4.88
N GLY A 61 -1.32 3.69 -4.63
CA GLY A 61 -0.48 4.76 -4.10
C GLY A 61 -0.41 5.97 -5.01
N GLU A 62 -0.29 5.74 -6.31
CA GLU A 62 -0.30 6.82 -7.30
C GLU A 62 -1.66 7.53 -7.36
N GLN A 63 -2.77 6.77 -7.31
CA GLN A 63 -4.11 7.35 -7.27
C GLN A 63 -4.34 8.17 -5.98
N ALA A 64 -3.94 7.63 -4.82
CA ALA A 64 -4.02 8.33 -3.54
C ALA A 64 -3.23 9.64 -3.58
N ARG A 65 -2.03 9.63 -4.17
CA ARG A 65 -1.21 10.83 -4.36
C ARG A 65 -1.91 11.87 -5.24
N GLN A 66 -2.55 11.46 -6.33
CA GLN A 66 -3.35 12.36 -7.19
C GLN A 66 -4.52 12.97 -6.42
N ASP A 67 -5.14 12.19 -5.53
CA ASP A 67 -6.23 12.61 -4.64
C ASP A 67 -5.73 13.38 -3.41
N LYS A 68 -4.42 13.67 -3.32
CA LYS A 68 -3.74 14.37 -2.22
C LYS A 68 -3.82 13.64 -0.87
N LEU A 69 -4.01 12.33 -0.91
CA LEU A 69 -3.94 11.44 0.24
C LEU A 69 -2.53 10.90 0.38
N LYS A 70 -1.96 11.02 1.58
CA LYS A 70 -0.62 10.52 1.87
C LYS A 70 -0.59 9.01 2.10
N TYR A 71 -1.71 8.46 2.55
CA TYR A 71 -1.85 7.08 2.98
C TYR A 71 -2.88 6.34 2.15
N PHE A 72 -2.68 5.03 1.98
CA PHE A 72 -3.59 4.13 1.27
C PHE A 72 -3.45 2.67 1.73
#